data_AF-A0A316Q9Z7-F1
#
_entry.id   AF-A0A316Q9Z7-F1
#
_cell.length_a   1.000
_cell.length_b   1.000
_cell.length_c   1.000
_cell.angle_alpha   90.00
_cell.angle_beta   90.00
_cell.angle_gamma   90.00
#
_symmetry.space_group_name_H-M   'P 1'
#
loop_
_entity.id
_entity.type
_entity.pdbx_description
1 polymer ?
#
loop_
_entity_poly.entity_id
_entity_poly.type
_entity_poly.pdbx_seq_one_letter_code
_entity_poly.pdbx_strand_id
1 'polypeptide(L)'
;MTQNGRNKLDGADSALRLLKWIKRHPLYWRIICTPGDPNMSPGMFQRLIERLNMEKFHILIPVMATVHRKAEFIPQALRELMLELIIERWANGARDKLIERLRNNLN
;
A
#
# COMPACT_ATOMS: atom_id res chain seq x y z
N MET A 1 21.16 -7.25 29.31
CA MET A 1 20.06 -6.67 28.50
C MET A 1 20.67 -6.04 27.25
N THR A 2 20.59 -6.70 26.10
CA THR A 2 21.12 -6.18 24.83
C THR A 2 20.07 -6.36 23.74
N GLN A 3 19.17 -5.37 23.60
CA GLN A 3 18.15 -5.31 22.54
C GLN A 3 18.67 -4.74 21.20
N ASN A 4 19.95 -4.36 21.11
CA ASN A 4 20.45 -3.61 19.95
C ASN A 4 20.80 -4.46 18.70
N GLY A 5 20.68 -5.79 18.77
CA GLY A 5 21.10 -6.71 17.69
C GLY A 5 19.98 -7.30 16.83
N ARG A 6 18.70 -7.24 17.24
CA ARG A 6 17.60 -7.91 16.53
C ARG A 6 17.06 -7.10 15.34
N ASN A 7 16.91 -5.78 15.48
CA ASN A 7 16.29 -4.94 14.46
C ASN A 7 17.04 -4.88 13.12
N LYS A 8 18.36 -5.14 13.09
CA LYS A 8 19.17 -5.04 11.87
C LYS A 8 19.11 -6.30 11.00
N LEU A 9 18.83 -7.46 11.62
CA LEU A 9 18.71 -8.75 10.93
C LEU A 9 17.34 -8.89 10.25
N ASP A 10 16.27 -8.43 10.90
CA ASP A 10 14.89 -8.53 10.41
C ASP A 10 14.63 -7.79 9.08
N GLY A 11 15.34 -6.68 8.85
CA GLY A 11 15.25 -5.88 7.61
C GLY A 11 15.99 -6.51 6.41
N ALA A 12 17.15 -7.12 6.66
CA ALA A 12 17.92 -7.82 5.62
C ALA A 12 17.22 -9.10 5.18
N ASP A 13 16.65 -9.84 6.14
CA ASP A 13 15.78 -11.00 5.87
C ASP A 13 14.50 -10.57 5.14
N SER A 14 14.00 -9.37 5.49
CA SER A 14 13.00 -8.56 4.78
C SER A 14 13.21 -8.52 3.26
N ALA A 15 14.32 -7.88 2.90
CA ALA A 15 14.71 -7.61 1.53
C ALA A 15 15.04 -8.90 0.76
N LEU A 16 15.75 -9.84 1.37
CA LEU A 16 16.08 -11.12 0.73
C LEU A 16 14.82 -11.92 0.39
N ARG A 17 13.81 -11.91 1.27
CA ARG A 17 12.51 -12.56 1.00
C ARG A 17 11.81 -11.92 -0.19
N LEU A 18 11.81 -10.60 -0.28
CA LEU A 18 11.24 -9.87 -1.42
C LEU A 18 11.99 -10.19 -2.71
N LEU A 19 13.33 -10.17 -2.72
CA LEU A 19 14.13 -10.48 -3.91
C LEU A 19 13.90 -11.90 -4.40
N LYS A 20 13.81 -12.89 -3.49
CA LYS A 20 13.45 -14.27 -3.84
C LYS A 20 12.03 -14.36 -4.41
N TRP A 21 11.10 -13.55 -3.91
CA TRP A 21 9.76 -13.48 -4.46
C TRP A 21 9.74 -12.88 -5.87
N ILE A 22 10.41 -11.74 -6.08
CA ILE A 22 10.54 -11.08 -7.39
C ILE A 22 11.13 -12.06 -8.42
N LYS A 23 12.17 -12.81 -8.03
CA LYS A 23 12.77 -13.84 -8.87
C LYS A 23 11.76 -14.92 -9.30
N ARG A 24 10.82 -15.30 -8.43
CA ARG A 24 9.77 -16.29 -8.73
C ARG A 24 8.59 -15.69 -9.51
N HIS A 25 8.33 -14.39 -9.37
CA HIS A 25 7.17 -13.72 -9.94
C HIS A 25 7.55 -12.43 -10.71
N PRO A 26 8.41 -12.52 -11.76
CA PRO A 26 8.92 -11.35 -12.46
C PRO A 26 7.83 -10.54 -13.16
N LEU A 27 6.77 -11.20 -13.66
CA LEU A 27 5.64 -10.52 -14.30
C LEU A 27 4.84 -9.68 -13.30
N TYR A 28 4.58 -10.19 -12.10
CA TYR A 28 3.89 -9.41 -11.06
C TYR A 28 4.73 -8.23 -10.61
N TRP A 29 6.04 -8.42 -10.43
CA TRP A 29 6.93 -7.31 -10.11
C TRP A 29 6.89 -6.21 -11.17
N ARG A 30 6.98 -6.58 -12.46
CA ARG A 30 6.88 -5.63 -13.58
C ARG A 30 5.57 -4.83 -13.52
N ILE A 31 4.44 -5.52 -13.36
CA ILE A 31 3.11 -4.90 -13.29
C ILE A 31 3.00 -3.96 -12.09
N ILE A 32 3.47 -4.39 -10.90
CA ILE A 32 3.45 -3.56 -9.68
C ILE A 32 4.25 -2.26 -9.87
N CYS A 33 5.39 -2.32 -10.56
CA CYS A 33 6.35 -1.21 -10.63
C CYS A 33 6.26 -0.37 -11.92
N THR A 34 5.40 -0.71 -12.87
CA THR A 34 5.32 -0.02 -14.18
C THR A 34 4.04 0.82 -14.25
N PRO A 35 4.12 2.16 -14.15
CA PRO A 35 2.96 3.02 -14.35
C PRO A 35 2.34 2.81 -15.74
N GLY A 36 1.02 2.66 -15.80
CA GLY A 36 0.32 2.50 -17.09
C GLY A 36 0.57 1.15 -17.78
N ASP A 37 1.03 0.12 -17.05
CA ASP A 37 1.13 -1.24 -17.61
C ASP A 37 -0.24 -1.69 -18.15
N PRO A 38 -0.35 -2.14 -19.42
CA PRO A 38 -1.63 -2.52 -20.02
C PRO A 38 -2.30 -3.72 -19.33
N ASN A 39 -1.56 -4.49 -18.53
CA ASN A 39 -2.09 -5.61 -17.76
C ASN A 39 -2.64 -5.16 -16.39
N MET A 40 -2.47 -3.88 -16.01
CA MET A 40 -3.02 -3.35 -14.76
C MET A 40 -4.49 -2.94 -14.94
N SER A 41 -5.36 -3.94 -14.88
CA SER A 41 -6.81 -3.75 -14.74
C SER A 41 -7.23 -3.70 -13.25
N PRO A 42 -8.45 -3.23 -12.92
CA PRO A 42 -8.97 -3.31 -11.55
C PRO A 42 -8.90 -4.72 -10.96
N GLY A 43 -9.25 -5.74 -11.75
CA GLY A 43 -9.18 -7.14 -11.33
C GLY A 43 -7.75 -7.64 -11.11
N MET A 44 -6.77 -7.14 -11.88
CA MET A 44 -5.36 -7.44 -11.61
C MET A 44 -4.89 -6.78 -10.31
N PHE A 45 -5.27 -5.52 -10.09
CA PHE A 45 -4.94 -4.78 -8.88
C PHE A 45 -5.45 -5.50 -7.62
N GLN A 46 -6.70 -5.97 -7.63
CA GLN A 46 -7.28 -6.75 -6.53
C GLN A 46 -6.51 -8.06 -6.27
N ARG A 47 -6.22 -8.84 -7.32
CA ARG A 47 -5.44 -10.09 -7.18
C ARG A 47 -4.04 -9.84 -6.61
N LEU A 48 -3.41 -8.73 -6.98
CA LEU A 48 -2.11 -8.34 -6.45
C LEU A 48 -2.21 -7.91 -4.98
N ILE A 49 -3.26 -7.20 -4.56
CA ILE A 49 -3.52 -6.93 -3.14
C ILE A 49 -3.60 -8.24 -2.34
N GLU A 50 -4.43 -9.18 -2.79
CA GLU A 50 -4.62 -10.47 -2.12
C GLU A 50 -3.30 -11.24 -2.01
N ARG A 51 -2.53 -11.32 -3.10
CA ARG A 51 -1.23 -11.97 -3.14
C ARG A 51 -0.24 -11.32 -2.16
N LEU A 52 -0.11 -9.99 -2.22
CA LEU A 52 0.82 -9.23 -1.36
C LEU A 52 0.42 -9.33 0.12
N ASN A 53 -0.88 -9.41 0.43
CA ASN A 53 -1.39 -9.65 1.77
C ASN A 53 -1.01 -11.05 2.28
N MET A 54 -1.28 -12.10 1.49
CA MET A 54 -0.93 -13.49 1.84
C MET A 54 0.57 -13.65 2.13
N GLU A 55 1.41 -12.93 1.41
CA GLU A 55 2.87 -13.02 1.52
C GLU A 55 3.50 -11.99 2.48
N LYS A 56 2.66 -11.20 3.16
CA LYS A 56 3.07 -10.19 4.15
C LYS A 56 3.96 -9.10 3.55
N PHE A 57 3.73 -8.73 2.30
CA PHE A 57 4.35 -7.59 1.62
C PHE A 57 3.43 -6.37 1.62
N HIS A 58 2.82 -6.05 2.76
CA HIS A 58 1.79 -5.00 2.87
C HIS A 58 2.28 -3.63 2.39
N ILE A 59 3.57 -3.31 2.57
CA ILE A 59 4.15 -2.05 2.11
C ILE A 59 4.10 -1.88 0.59
N LEU A 60 4.05 -2.97 -0.17
CA LEU A 60 3.94 -2.90 -1.63
C LEU A 60 2.55 -2.51 -2.11
N ILE A 61 1.50 -2.65 -1.30
CA ILE A 61 0.14 -2.25 -1.66
C ILE A 61 0.03 -0.72 -1.86
N PRO A 62 0.43 0.15 -0.90
CA PRO A 62 0.41 1.59 -1.12
C PRO A 62 1.45 2.04 -2.16
N VAL A 63 2.58 1.32 -2.31
CA VAL A 63 3.54 1.57 -3.39
C VAL A 63 2.88 1.32 -4.75
N MET A 64 2.21 0.19 -4.93
CA MET A 64 1.46 -0.15 -6.14
C MET A 64 0.38 0.90 -6.44
N ALA A 65 -0.39 1.32 -5.43
CA ALA A 65 -1.37 2.41 -5.58
C ALA A 65 -0.70 3.73 -6.03
N THR A 66 0.49 4.04 -5.53
CA THR A 66 1.25 5.25 -5.90
C THR A 66 1.82 5.18 -7.31
N VAL A 67 2.32 4.01 -7.73
CA VAL A 67 2.80 3.74 -9.09
C VAL A 67 1.65 3.91 -10.08
N HIS A 68 0.47 3.37 -9.75
CA HIS A 68 -0.71 3.37 -10.60
C HIS A 68 -1.69 4.51 -10.33
N ARG A 69 -1.25 5.58 -9.65
CA ARG A 69 -2.12 6.71 -9.23
C ARG A 69 -2.87 7.42 -10.37
N LYS A 70 -2.43 7.23 -11.63
CA LYS A 70 -3.04 7.79 -12.84
C LYS A 70 -4.03 6.83 -13.52
N ALA A 71 -4.11 5.57 -13.12
CA ALA A 71 -5.11 4.65 -13.63
C ALA A 71 -6.50 5.09 -13.16
N GLU A 72 -7.48 5.13 -14.05
CA GLU A 72 -8.79 5.77 -13.81
C GLU A 72 -9.49 5.27 -12.54
N PHE A 73 -9.35 3.98 -12.22
CA PHE A 73 -9.99 3.34 -11.07
C PHE A 73 -9.32 3.64 -9.72
N ILE A 74 -8.03 4.03 -9.70
CA ILE A 74 -7.29 4.21 -8.44
C ILE A 74 -7.73 5.47 -7.67
N PRO A 75 -7.83 6.67 -8.29
CA PRO A 75 -8.32 7.85 -7.59
C PRO A 75 -9.73 7.67 -7.03
N GLN A 76 -10.61 6.96 -7.74
CA GLN A 76 -11.95 6.69 -7.25
C GLN A 76 -11.91 5.78 -6.01
N ALA A 77 -11.25 4.63 -6.09
CA ALA A 77 -11.15 3.69 -4.97
C ALA A 77 -10.49 4.32 -3.73
N LEU A 78 -9.43 5.12 -3.92
CA LEU A 78 -8.78 5.81 -2.81
C LEU A 78 -9.67 6.88 -2.18
N ARG A 79 -10.48 7.60 -2.97
CA ARG A 79 -11.46 8.57 -2.44
C ARG A 79 -12.54 7.89 -1.61
N GLU A 80 -13.08 6.77 -2.09
CA GLU A 80 -14.09 5.98 -1.38
C GLU A 80 -13.54 5.46 -0.05
N LEU A 81 -12.36 4.83 -0.06
CA LEU A 81 -11.69 4.37 1.16
C LEU A 81 -11.42 5.51 2.14
N MET A 82 -10.98 6.68 1.65
CA MET A 82 -10.77 7.86 2.50
C MET A 82 -12.06 8.34 3.13
N LEU A 83 -13.19 8.35 2.40
CA LEU A 83 -14.49 8.72 2.93
C LEU A 83 -14.96 7.73 4.01
N GLU A 84 -14.82 6.43 3.78
CA GLU A 84 -15.16 5.39 4.77
C GLU A 84 -14.37 5.58 6.07
N LEU A 85 -13.05 5.80 5.98
CA LEU A 85 -12.20 6.05 7.14
C LEU A 85 -12.56 7.35 7.87
N ILE A 86 -12.98 8.39 7.13
CA ILE A 86 -13.48 9.64 7.72
C ILE A 86 -14.78 9.38 8.48
N ILE A 87 -15.74 8.66 7.88
CA ILE A 87 -17.02 8.31 8.49
C ILE A 87 -16.79 7.50 9.78
N GLU A 88 -15.95 6.47 9.73
CA GLU A 88 -15.62 5.62 10.87
C GLU A 88 -15.02 6.44 12.02
N ARG A 89 -14.03 7.29 11.72
CA ARG A 89 -13.41 8.15 12.74
C ARG A 89 -14.38 9.17 13.31
N TRP A 90 -15.25 9.70 12.48
CA TRP A 90 -16.26 10.67 12.90
C TRP A 90 -17.28 10.02 13.83
N ALA A 91 -17.78 8.83 13.50
CA ALA A 91 -18.67 8.04 14.34
C ALA A 91 -18.02 7.69 15.69
N ASN A 92 -16.70 7.48 15.71
CA ASN A 92 -15.91 7.20 16.91
C ASN A 92 -15.47 8.46 17.69
N GLY A 93 -16.09 9.62 17.45
CA GLY A 93 -15.87 10.85 18.22
C GLY A 93 -14.56 11.60 17.90
N ALA A 94 -13.84 11.23 16.84
CA ALA A 94 -12.57 11.87 16.46
C ALA A 94 -12.73 13.03 15.46
N ARG A 95 -13.93 13.59 15.31
CA ARG A 95 -14.26 14.66 14.35
C ARG A 95 -13.28 15.84 14.42
N ASP A 96 -13.14 16.46 15.59
CA ASP A 96 -12.42 17.73 15.71
C ASP A 96 -10.93 17.54 15.40
N LYS A 97 -10.36 16.40 15.83
CA LYS A 97 -8.98 15.98 15.50
C LYS A 97 -8.78 15.71 14.01
N LEU A 98 -9.80 15.19 13.31
CA LEU A 98 -9.75 14.99 11.86
C LEU A 98 -9.73 16.33 11.13
N ILE A 99 -10.61 17.27 11.51
CA ILE A 99 -10.68 18.62 10.93
C ILE A 99 -9.35 19.36 11.15
N GLU A 100 -8.78 19.29 12.35
CA GLU A 100 -7.49 19.90 12.66
C GLU A 100 -6.37 19.33 11.77
N ARG A 101 -6.31 18.00 11.61
CA ARG A 101 -5.33 17.35 10.74
C ARG A 101 -5.49 17.76 9.28
N LEU A 102 -6.71 17.81 8.77
CA LEU A 102 -6.97 18.25 7.40
C LEU A 102 -6.46 19.68 7.19
N ARG A 103 -6.81 20.60 8.09
CA ARG A 103 -6.33 21.98 8.05
C ARG A 103 -4.80 22.07 8.05
N ASN A 104 -4.12 21.28 8.89
CA ASN A 104 -2.66 21.31 8.99
C ASN A 104 -1.92 20.71 7.78
N ASN A 105 -2.59 19.93 6.91
CA ASN A 105 -1.98 19.37 5.71
C ASN A 105 -2.28 20.18 4.43
N LEU A 106 -3.12 21.22 4.53
CA LEU A 106 -3.44 22.14 3.43
C LEU A 106 -2.66 23.45 3.49
N ASN A 107 -1.98 23.71 4.61
CA ASN A 107 -1.04 24.83 4.82
C ASN A 107 0.39 24.34 4.69
#